data_AF-A0A7J4DVI0-F1
#
_entry.id   AF-A0A7J4DVI0-F1
#
_cell.length_a   1.000
_cell.length_b   1.000
_cell.length_c   1.000
_cell.angle_alpha   90.00
_cell.angle_beta   90.00
_cell.angle_gamma   90.00
#
_symmetry.space_group_name_H-M   'P 1'
#
loop_
_entity.id
_entity.type
_entity.pdbx_description
1 polymer ?
#
loop_
_entity_poly.entity_id
_entity_poly.type
_entity_poly.pdbx_seq_one_letter_code
_entity_poly.pdbx_strand_id
1 'polypeptide(L)'
;LYHHLNKYRDIHCDMYFLENYSQIKNRDAIIITLQYENDYFNVVRIVEELRSKNPEAIFIGGGPCSMANPLPLSKFFDVFVIGEIEGTDIMYRLINREKDVEGAYFPDYHGRSREDFKSIKRVYPKKLNIEDYPVRQFTHPSGAYGKAYLLEIGRGCPRRCKFCMARGIYYPPRFRRLEDLIYLVDEGLKYTDADKVALIAPSVGDYKYIVDLCQYIKDNYNIQISPSSLRADTVSEELLEILDIKTLTIAPEAGSERLRDYIGKDISNEDIERALYVAERKGIDGVKLYFMVGLPTEREEDIEEIINLSKDVKRRFRKVSVSINPFIPKPCTEFEREPFNMESKSIIKYIEKSLKKCGIQVSYENFNSMVVQCVLSRGDASLGDLIKEYNKPNQLLRFLKKKGLLDMYLGVLE
;
A
#
# COMPACT_ATOMS: atom_id res chain seq x y z
N LEU A 1 2.68 8.97 13.47
CA LEU A 1 3.68 8.50 14.47
C LEU A 1 4.44 9.67 15.12
N TYR A 2 5.41 10.30 14.45
CA TYR A 2 6.20 11.43 15.00
C TYR A 2 5.34 12.50 15.68
N HIS A 3 4.33 13.02 14.97
CA HIS A 3 3.37 13.99 15.50
C HIS A 3 2.62 13.46 16.73
N HIS A 4 2.12 12.23 16.67
CA HIS A 4 1.37 11.61 17.77
C HIS A 4 2.23 11.45 19.03
N LEU A 5 3.48 11.00 18.91
CA LEU A 5 4.36 10.79 20.06
C LEU A 5 4.80 12.10 20.72
N ASN A 6 5.04 13.16 19.94
CA ASN A 6 5.42 14.47 20.50
C ASN A 6 4.25 15.24 21.15
N LYS A 7 3.07 14.65 21.26
CA LYS A 7 1.98 15.19 22.09
C LYS A 7 2.13 14.88 23.57
N TYR A 8 2.80 13.76 23.89
CA TYR A 8 3.04 13.36 25.26
C TYR A 8 4.13 14.26 25.83
N ARG A 9 3.89 14.84 27.02
CA ARG A 9 4.79 15.85 27.61
C ARG A 9 6.17 15.28 27.98
N ASP A 10 6.21 13.99 28.24
CA ASP A 10 7.35 13.21 28.70
C ASP A 10 8.01 12.40 27.58
N ILE A 11 7.51 12.48 26.35
CA ILE A 11 8.12 11.85 25.17
C ILE A 11 8.69 12.92 24.26
N HIS A 12 9.98 12.80 23.96
CA HIS A 12 10.61 13.49 22.85
C HIS A 12 10.92 12.49 21.74
N CYS A 13 10.23 12.61 20.61
CA CYS A 13 10.42 11.70 19.48
C CYS A 13 11.10 12.46 18.34
N ASP A 14 12.29 12.02 17.95
CA ASP A 14 13.01 12.49 16.76
C ASP A 14 12.71 11.60 15.55
N MET A 15 12.81 12.18 14.35
CA MET A 15 12.66 11.47 13.08
C MET A 15 13.99 11.43 12.33
N TYR A 16 14.33 10.24 11.83
CA TYR A 16 15.56 9.98 11.08
C TYR A 16 15.22 9.34 9.72
N PHE A 17 16.11 9.53 8.75
CA PHE A 17 15.99 9.03 7.39
C PHE A 17 17.16 8.07 7.08
N LEU A 18 17.15 7.47 5.89
CA LEU A 18 18.18 6.50 5.48
C LEU A 18 19.59 7.11 5.45
N GLU A 19 19.68 8.42 5.25
CA GLU A 19 20.92 9.18 5.15
C GLU A 19 21.59 9.40 6.51
N ASN A 20 20.82 9.36 7.61
CA ASN A 20 21.32 9.75 8.94
C ASN A 20 20.91 8.83 10.08
N TYR A 21 20.22 7.71 9.84
CA TYR A 21 19.80 6.79 10.91
C TYR A 21 20.97 6.28 11.77
N SER A 22 22.17 6.16 11.22
CA SER A 22 23.34 5.61 11.92
C SER A 22 23.81 6.45 13.12
N GLN A 23 23.31 7.70 13.21
CA GLN A 23 23.58 8.64 14.31
C GLN A 23 22.66 8.45 15.53
N ILE A 24 21.60 7.64 15.40
CA ILE A 24 20.64 7.40 16.48
C ILE A 24 21.35 6.87 17.72
N LYS A 25 21.18 7.60 18.83
CA LYS A 25 21.56 7.20 20.19
C LYS A 25 20.32 7.30 21.07
N ASN A 26 19.76 6.17 21.48
CA ASN A 26 18.55 6.10 22.27
C ASN A 26 18.61 4.90 23.22
N ARG A 27 18.12 5.06 24.45
CA ARG A 27 18.06 4.00 25.47
C ARG A 27 16.64 3.48 25.72
N ASP A 28 15.65 4.23 25.24
CA ASP A 28 14.25 4.01 25.50
C ASP A 28 13.66 3.14 24.38
N ALA A 29 13.45 3.71 23.19
CA ALA A 29 12.83 3.03 22.06
C ALA A 29 13.34 3.49 20.68
N ILE A 30 13.44 2.54 19.76
CA ILE A 30 13.66 2.77 18.32
C ILE A 30 12.48 2.18 17.56
N ILE A 31 11.77 3.02 16.81
CA ILE A 31 10.52 2.65 16.15
C ILE A 31 10.72 2.69 14.62
N ILE A 32 10.35 1.60 13.94
CA ILE A 32 10.48 1.48 12.49
C ILE A 32 9.13 1.14 11.88
N THR A 33 8.67 1.97 10.95
CA THR A 33 7.48 1.70 10.14
C THR A 33 7.85 0.82 8.94
N LEU A 34 7.15 -0.29 8.78
CA LEU A 34 7.37 -1.33 7.79
C LEU A 34 6.28 -1.24 6.72
N GLN A 35 6.57 -0.52 5.64
CA GLN A 35 5.61 -0.21 4.57
C GLN A 35 5.59 -1.23 3.44
N TYR A 36 6.76 -1.73 3.03
CA TYR A 36 6.91 -2.66 1.90
C TYR A 36 7.81 -3.83 2.26
N GLU A 37 7.45 -5.02 1.79
CA GLU A 37 8.24 -6.22 2.10
C GLU A 37 9.63 -6.17 1.45
N ASN A 38 9.75 -5.53 0.29
CA ASN A 38 11.02 -5.39 -0.42
C ASN A 38 12.09 -4.64 0.40
N ASP A 39 11.69 -3.86 1.40
CA ASP A 39 12.61 -3.15 2.28
C ASP A 39 13.17 -4.02 3.42
N TYR A 40 12.68 -5.26 3.60
CA TYR A 40 13.11 -6.13 4.71
C TYR A 40 14.63 -6.32 4.78
N PHE A 41 15.31 -6.44 3.63
CA PHE A 41 16.77 -6.54 3.59
C PHE A 41 17.47 -5.29 4.17
N ASN A 42 16.92 -4.10 3.89
CA ASN A 42 17.44 -2.85 4.45
C ASN A 42 17.08 -2.73 5.94
N VAL A 43 15.86 -3.10 6.32
CA VAL A 43 15.40 -3.07 7.71
C VAL A 43 16.27 -3.97 8.59
N VAL A 44 16.54 -5.21 8.19
CA VAL A 44 17.41 -6.13 8.94
C VAL A 44 18.78 -5.51 9.15
N ARG A 45 19.41 -4.98 8.09
CA ARG A 45 20.71 -4.30 8.18
C ARG A 45 20.68 -3.12 9.17
N ILE A 46 19.66 -2.26 9.06
CA ILE A 46 19.49 -1.07 9.91
C ILE A 46 19.31 -1.49 11.37
N VAL A 47 18.46 -2.47 11.64
CA VAL A 47 18.18 -2.95 13.00
C VAL A 47 19.42 -3.57 13.65
N GLU A 48 20.18 -4.40 12.93
CA GLU A 48 21.41 -4.98 13.48
C GLU A 48 22.45 -3.91 13.83
N GLU A 49 22.64 -2.93 12.94
CA GLU A 49 23.55 -1.82 13.19
C GLU A 49 23.11 -1.00 14.42
N LEU A 50 21.83 -0.62 14.47
CA LEU A 50 21.29 0.19 15.56
C LEU A 50 21.29 -0.56 16.88
N ARG A 51 20.95 -1.85 16.90
CA ARG A 51 20.90 -2.66 18.13
C ARG A 51 22.28 -2.79 18.77
N SER A 52 23.34 -2.90 17.96
CA SER A 52 24.72 -2.92 18.46
C SER A 52 25.14 -1.61 19.16
N LYS A 53 24.61 -0.46 18.68
CA LYS A 53 24.89 0.87 19.23
C LYS A 53 23.94 1.27 20.36
N ASN A 54 22.75 0.68 20.41
CA ASN A 54 21.65 1.02 21.31
C ASN A 54 21.11 -0.24 22.02
N PRO A 55 21.95 -0.95 22.82
CA PRO A 55 21.59 -2.24 23.38
C PRO A 55 20.45 -2.19 24.41
N GLU A 56 20.20 -1.02 25.00
CA GLU A 56 19.13 -0.83 25.99
C GLU A 56 17.78 -0.55 25.34
N ALA A 57 17.72 0.02 24.13
CA ALA A 57 16.48 0.44 23.50
C ALA A 57 15.57 -0.75 23.13
N ILE A 58 14.25 -0.59 23.30
CA ILE A 58 13.26 -1.49 22.73
C ILE A 58 13.06 -1.18 21.24
N PHE A 59 13.09 -2.19 20.37
CA PHE A 59 12.82 -2.04 18.95
C PHE A 59 11.35 -2.39 18.65
N ILE A 60 10.62 -1.38 18.18
CA ILE A 60 9.19 -1.46 17.90
C ILE A 60 8.98 -1.42 16.38
N GLY A 61 8.42 -2.49 15.82
CA GLY A 61 7.97 -2.53 14.43
C GLY A 61 6.50 -2.14 14.32
N GLY A 62 6.09 -1.48 13.23
CA GLY A 62 4.68 -1.21 12.95
C GLY A 62 4.42 -0.98 11.48
N GLY A 63 3.16 -0.74 11.10
CA GLY A 63 2.79 -0.51 9.71
C GLY A 63 2.20 -1.76 9.02
N PRO A 64 1.84 -1.64 7.73
CA PRO A 64 1.06 -2.66 7.03
C PRO A 64 1.75 -4.03 6.97
N CYS A 65 3.07 -4.08 6.81
CA CYS A 65 3.81 -5.32 6.83
C CYS A 65 3.72 -6.04 8.18
N SER A 66 3.80 -5.30 9.29
CA SER A 66 3.64 -5.85 10.64
C SER A 66 2.24 -6.40 10.88
N MET A 67 1.21 -5.69 10.40
CA MET A 67 -0.18 -6.14 10.52
C MET A 67 -0.49 -7.36 9.65
N ALA A 68 0.11 -7.45 8.46
CA ALA A 68 -0.14 -8.54 7.53
C ALA A 68 0.62 -9.82 7.91
N ASN A 69 1.94 -9.72 8.15
CA ASN A 69 2.76 -10.84 8.58
C ASN A 69 4.09 -10.33 9.19
N PRO A 70 4.20 -10.26 10.53
CA PRO A 70 5.42 -9.80 11.20
C PRO A 70 6.51 -10.88 11.27
N LEU A 71 6.19 -12.14 10.98
CA LEU A 71 7.07 -13.29 11.24
C LEU A 71 8.44 -13.21 10.57
N PRO A 72 8.58 -12.80 9.29
CA PRO A 72 9.88 -12.69 8.63
C PRO A 72 10.87 -11.78 9.35
N LEU A 73 10.37 -10.82 10.14
CA LEU A 73 11.18 -9.86 10.90
C LEU A 73 11.15 -10.12 12.41
N SER A 74 10.49 -11.18 12.88
CA SER A 74 10.23 -11.47 14.30
C SER A 74 11.45 -11.78 15.16
N LYS A 75 12.62 -11.95 14.54
CA LYS A 75 13.91 -12.11 15.23
C LYS A 75 14.65 -10.79 15.46
N PHE A 76 14.19 -9.70 14.83
CA PHE A 76 14.90 -8.42 14.81
C PHE A 76 14.22 -7.36 15.66
N PHE A 77 12.93 -7.50 15.95
CA PHE A 77 12.16 -6.57 16.77
C PHE A 77 11.75 -7.21 18.08
N ASP A 78 11.73 -6.40 19.14
CA ASP A 78 11.26 -6.82 20.46
C ASP A 78 9.73 -6.90 20.50
N VAL A 79 9.06 -6.02 19.74
CA VAL A 79 7.60 -5.98 19.65
C VAL A 79 7.14 -5.41 18.30
N PHE A 80 6.00 -5.88 17.83
CA PHE A 80 5.26 -5.28 16.72
C PHE A 80 3.94 -4.70 17.18
N VAL A 81 3.61 -3.50 16.70
CA VAL A 81 2.26 -2.96 16.78
C VAL A 81 1.42 -3.56 15.66
N ILE A 82 0.40 -4.31 16.07
CA ILE A 82 -0.64 -4.85 15.21
C ILE A 82 -1.83 -3.88 15.27
N GLY A 83 -1.84 -2.92 14.35
CA GLY A 83 -2.93 -1.97 14.24
C GLY A 83 -2.49 -0.54 13.98
N GLU A 84 -3.35 0.37 14.42
CA GLU A 84 -3.24 1.80 14.26
C GLU A 84 -3.17 2.42 15.65
N ILE A 85 -2.19 3.30 15.87
CA ILE A 85 -1.87 3.80 17.21
C ILE A 85 -2.68 5.04 17.61
N GLU A 86 -3.29 5.73 16.65
CA GLU A 86 -4.02 6.97 16.92
C GLU A 86 -5.16 6.74 17.92
N GLY A 87 -5.32 7.66 18.87
CA GLY A 87 -6.30 7.52 19.97
C GLY A 87 -6.03 6.38 20.96
N THR A 88 -4.84 5.75 20.96
CA THR A 88 -4.46 4.69 21.90
C THR A 88 -3.23 5.10 22.73
N ASP A 89 -3.00 4.43 23.86
CA ASP A 89 -1.81 4.59 24.71
C ASP A 89 -0.74 3.51 24.46
N ILE A 90 -0.94 2.65 23.45
CA ILE A 90 -0.07 1.49 23.16
C ILE A 90 1.40 1.88 23.11
N MET A 91 1.74 2.96 22.40
CA MET A 91 3.12 3.40 22.25
C MET A 91 3.72 3.83 23.58
N TYR A 92 2.97 4.54 24.42
CA TYR A 92 3.42 4.96 25.73
C TYR A 92 3.72 3.74 26.62
N ARG A 93 2.81 2.76 26.64
CA ARG A 93 2.98 1.51 27.41
C ARG A 93 4.18 0.69 26.92
N LEU A 94 4.36 0.59 25.61
CA LEU A 94 5.49 -0.13 25.01
C LEU A 94 6.85 0.54 25.26
N ILE A 95 6.93 1.88 25.20
CA ILE A 95 8.16 2.62 25.54
C ILE A 95 8.51 2.40 27.03
N ASN A 96 7.51 2.29 27.90
CA ASN A 96 7.67 1.92 29.30
C ASN A 96 7.84 0.40 29.54
N ARG A 97 8.00 -0.39 28.47
CA ARG A 97 8.30 -1.84 28.49
C ARG A 97 7.21 -2.71 29.13
N GLU A 98 5.97 -2.25 29.12
CA GLU A 98 4.83 -3.10 29.48
C GLU A 98 4.64 -4.21 28.43
N LYS A 99 4.36 -5.44 28.88
CA LYS A 99 4.23 -6.61 28.00
C LYS A 99 2.78 -7.03 27.73
N ASP A 100 1.86 -6.70 28.62
CA ASP A 100 0.43 -7.02 28.48
C ASP A 100 -0.32 -5.83 27.89
N VAL A 101 -0.11 -5.62 26.57
CA VAL A 101 -0.67 -4.48 25.84
C VAL A 101 -1.45 -5.00 24.64
N GLU A 102 -2.75 -4.69 24.58
CA GLU A 102 -3.58 -5.07 23.43
C GLU A 102 -3.00 -4.46 22.15
N GLY A 103 -2.99 -5.21 21.05
CA GLY A 103 -2.36 -4.79 19.80
C GLY A 103 -0.85 -4.90 19.76
N ALA A 104 -0.19 -5.40 20.80
CA ALA A 104 1.25 -5.63 20.81
C ALA A 104 1.60 -7.12 20.64
N TYR A 105 2.33 -7.45 19.57
CA TYR A 105 2.87 -8.78 19.34
C TYR A 105 4.36 -8.81 19.74
N PHE A 106 4.64 -9.41 20.90
CA PHE A 106 5.99 -9.70 21.38
C PHE A 106 6.45 -11.10 20.93
N PRO A 107 7.39 -11.24 19.98
CA PRO A 107 7.78 -12.56 19.43
C PRO A 107 8.36 -13.53 20.47
N ASP A 108 9.13 -13.04 21.43
CA ASP A 108 9.74 -13.89 22.48
C ASP A 108 8.75 -14.32 23.58
N TYR A 109 7.66 -13.56 23.76
CA TYR A 109 6.66 -13.86 24.78
C TYR A 109 5.52 -14.72 24.21
N HIS A 110 5.01 -14.36 23.02
CA HIS A 110 3.89 -15.08 22.41
C HIS A 110 4.33 -16.30 21.61
N GLY A 111 5.57 -16.35 21.13
CA GLY A 111 6.03 -17.33 20.15
C GLY A 111 6.05 -16.76 18.73
N ARG A 112 6.60 -17.54 17.80
CA ARG A 112 6.93 -17.14 16.42
C ARG A 112 6.21 -17.97 15.35
N SER A 113 5.03 -18.50 15.68
CA SER A 113 4.15 -19.19 14.73
C SER A 113 3.08 -18.27 14.16
N ARG A 114 2.37 -18.74 13.12
CA ARG A 114 1.24 -18.00 12.55
C ARG A 114 0.08 -17.91 13.53
N GLU A 115 -0.14 -18.96 14.31
CA GLU A 115 -1.17 -19.07 15.33
C GLU A 115 -0.92 -18.04 16.45
N ASP A 116 0.34 -17.90 16.88
CA ASP A 116 0.74 -16.95 17.91
C ASP A 116 0.38 -15.52 17.52
N PHE A 117 0.78 -15.07 16.32
CA PHE A 117 0.47 -13.70 15.89
C PHE A 117 -1.03 -13.52 15.58
N LYS A 118 -1.71 -14.54 15.02
CA LYS A 118 -3.16 -14.46 14.73
C LYS A 118 -4.01 -14.30 15.99
N SER A 119 -3.50 -14.70 17.16
CA SER A 119 -4.16 -14.49 18.44
C SER A 119 -4.19 -13.02 18.88
N ILE A 120 -3.30 -12.18 18.32
CA ILE A 120 -3.16 -10.78 18.71
C ILE A 120 -4.29 -9.96 18.09
N LYS A 121 -5.10 -9.35 18.97
CA LYS A 121 -6.18 -8.45 18.56
C LYS A 121 -5.62 -7.13 18.08
N ARG A 122 -6.00 -6.73 16.86
CA ARG A 122 -5.63 -5.45 16.27
C ARG A 122 -6.27 -4.30 17.03
N VAL A 123 -5.49 -3.28 17.39
CA VAL A 123 -6.01 -2.00 17.92
C VAL A 123 -6.20 -0.98 16.80
N TYR A 124 -7.24 -0.14 16.89
CA TYR A 124 -7.45 0.93 15.92
C TYR A 124 -8.44 1.98 16.43
N PRO A 125 -8.35 3.25 15.96
CA PRO A 125 -9.30 4.28 16.33
C PRO A 125 -10.67 4.04 15.68
N LYS A 126 -11.75 4.22 16.45
CA LYS A 126 -13.12 4.16 15.92
C LYS A 126 -13.46 5.36 15.02
N LYS A 127 -12.80 6.50 15.23
CA LYS A 127 -12.97 7.75 14.47
C LYS A 127 -11.60 8.35 14.15
N LEU A 128 -11.48 8.92 12.95
CA LEU A 128 -10.26 9.62 12.52
C LEU A 128 -10.36 11.09 12.94
N ASN A 129 -9.78 11.45 14.08
CA ASN A 129 -9.85 12.83 14.60
C ASN A 129 -8.71 13.72 14.08
N ILE A 130 -8.88 15.03 14.20
CA ILE A 130 -7.91 16.03 13.71
C ILE A 130 -6.66 16.11 14.59
N GLU A 131 -6.77 15.79 15.88
CA GLU A 131 -5.68 15.96 16.83
C GLU A 131 -4.49 15.09 16.41
N ASP A 132 -4.75 13.85 15.99
CA ASP A 132 -3.73 12.88 15.55
C ASP A 132 -3.18 13.14 14.14
N TYR A 133 -3.69 14.15 13.45
CA TYR A 133 -3.25 14.49 12.11
C TYR A 133 -2.02 15.40 12.10
N PRO A 134 -0.94 15.05 11.37
CA PRO A 134 0.20 15.93 11.19
C PRO A 134 -0.16 17.06 10.21
N VAL A 135 -0.63 18.19 10.74
CA VAL A 135 -0.90 19.41 9.95
C VAL A 135 0.39 19.96 9.33
N ARG A 136 1.51 19.89 10.08
CA ARG A 136 2.83 20.28 9.57
C ARG A 136 3.50 19.07 8.94
N GLN A 137 3.61 19.07 7.62
CA GLN A 137 4.18 17.96 6.85
C GLN A 137 5.46 18.38 6.14
N PHE A 138 6.39 17.43 6.01
CA PHE A 138 7.56 17.61 5.16
C PHE A 138 7.16 17.36 3.71
N THR A 139 7.23 18.41 2.90
CA THR A 139 7.00 18.39 1.46
C THR A 139 8.35 18.33 0.75
N HIS A 140 8.50 17.45 -0.24
CA HIS A 140 9.73 17.36 -1.02
C HIS A 140 9.45 16.98 -2.48
N PRO A 141 10.12 17.59 -3.47
CA PRO A 141 9.90 17.27 -4.88
C PRO A 141 10.12 15.79 -5.26
N SER A 142 10.97 15.07 -4.52
CA SER A 142 11.19 13.63 -4.72
C SER A 142 10.17 12.73 -4.01
N GLY A 143 9.19 13.29 -3.30
CA GLY A 143 8.12 12.52 -2.67
C GLY A 143 7.28 11.79 -3.73
N ALA A 144 6.58 10.72 -3.34
CA ALA A 144 5.79 9.90 -4.28
C ALA A 144 4.71 10.70 -5.03
N TYR A 145 4.22 11.78 -4.42
CA TYR A 145 3.26 12.72 -5.01
C TYR A 145 3.92 14.05 -5.41
N GLY A 146 5.26 14.15 -5.33
CA GLY A 146 5.99 15.40 -5.43
C GLY A 146 5.78 16.29 -4.21
N LYS A 147 5.76 17.60 -4.44
CA LYS A 147 5.61 18.63 -3.42
C LYS A 147 4.17 18.77 -2.94
N ALA A 148 3.65 17.73 -2.29
CA ALA A 148 2.24 17.59 -1.96
C ALA A 148 1.95 17.65 -0.46
N TYR A 149 0.89 18.37 -0.09
CA TYR A 149 0.25 18.17 1.21
C TYR A 149 -0.58 16.89 1.12
N LEU A 150 -0.22 15.88 1.92
CA LEU A 150 -0.94 14.61 1.93
C LEU A 150 -2.16 14.78 2.83
N LEU A 151 -3.36 14.57 2.29
CA LEU A 151 -4.63 14.66 3.00
C LEU A 151 -5.28 13.27 3.07
N GLU A 152 -5.14 12.55 4.19
CA GLU A 152 -5.80 11.27 4.44
C GLU A 152 -7.29 11.48 4.67
N ILE A 153 -8.11 11.22 3.65
CA ILE A 153 -9.57 11.41 3.73
C ILE A 153 -10.29 10.22 4.37
N GLY A 154 -9.65 9.05 4.36
CA GLY A 154 -10.20 7.85 4.97
C GLY A 154 -9.20 6.69 5.02
N ARG A 155 -9.51 5.72 5.88
CA ARG A 155 -8.70 4.53 6.15
C ARG A 155 -9.58 3.29 6.10
N GLY A 156 -9.07 2.23 5.49
CA GLY A 156 -9.88 1.08 5.09
C GLY A 156 -10.71 1.35 3.83
N CYS A 157 -11.27 0.30 3.25
CA CYS A 157 -12.05 0.36 2.02
C CYS A 157 -13.42 -0.33 2.23
N PRO A 158 -14.54 0.25 1.79
CA PRO A 158 -15.84 -0.40 1.85
C PRO A 158 -16.01 -1.52 0.81
N ARG A 159 -15.11 -1.60 -0.17
CA ARG A 159 -15.15 -2.59 -1.26
C ARG A 159 -14.63 -3.95 -0.79
N ARG A 160 -14.97 -5.00 -1.55
CA ARG A 160 -14.79 -6.41 -1.16
C ARG A 160 -13.81 -7.19 -2.04
N CYS A 161 -12.86 -6.50 -2.68
CA CYS A 161 -11.83 -7.14 -3.50
C CYS A 161 -11.12 -8.26 -2.69
N LYS A 162 -11.19 -9.49 -3.17
CA LYS A 162 -10.72 -10.70 -2.47
C LYS A 162 -9.20 -10.76 -2.31
N PHE A 163 -8.49 -10.10 -3.21
CA PHE A 163 -7.02 -10.02 -3.26
C PHE A 163 -6.43 -8.84 -2.46
N CYS A 164 -7.24 -7.92 -1.95
CA CYS A 164 -6.75 -6.63 -1.46
C CYS A 164 -6.34 -6.69 0.02
N MET A 165 -5.04 -6.68 0.29
CA MET A 165 -4.49 -6.67 1.65
C MET A 165 -4.98 -5.48 2.48
N ALA A 166 -5.15 -4.30 1.87
CA ALA A 166 -5.65 -3.11 2.55
C ALA A 166 -7.06 -3.32 3.16
N ARG A 167 -7.90 -4.15 2.54
CA ARG A 167 -9.19 -4.54 3.13
C ARG A 167 -8.97 -5.37 4.40
N GLY A 168 -8.11 -6.39 4.33
CA GLY A 168 -7.84 -7.28 5.47
C GLY A 168 -7.30 -6.54 6.68
N ILE A 169 -6.30 -5.67 6.50
CA ILE A 169 -5.55 -5.07 7.62
C ILE A 169 -6.15 -3.77 8.14
N TYR A 170 -7.00 -3.06 7.37
CA TYR A 170 -7.56 -1.75 7.77
C TYR A 170 -9.09 -1.75 7.99
N TYR A 171 -9.80 -2.86 7.78
CA TYR A 171 -11.24 -2.92 8.04
C TYR A 171 -11.55 -2.73 9.53
N PRO A 172 -12.58 -1.92 9.91
CA PRO A 172 -13.61 -1.31 9.07
C PRO A 172 -13.19 0.02 8.39
N PRO A 173 -13.82 0.39 7.25
CA PRO A 173 -13.60 1.69 6.61
C PRO A 173 -14.06 2.84 7.51
N ARG A 174 -13.25 3.89 7.60
CA ARG A 174 -13.51 5.11 8.36
C ARG A 174 -13.13 6.30 7.49
N PHE A 175 -14.03 7.27 7.36
CA PHE A 175 -13.81 8.51 6.63
C PHE A 175 -13.81 9.69 7.59
N ARG A 176 -13.02 10.72 7.30
CA ARG A 176 -13.05 11.99 8.04
C ARG A 176 -14.29 12.79 7.68
N ARG A 177 -14.73 13.65 8.59
CA ARG A 177 -15.81 14.60 8.31
C ARG A 177 -15.31 15.67 7.34
N LEU A 178 -16.20 16.24 6.55
CA LEU A 178 -15.83 17.26 5.57
C LEU A 178 -15.24 18.49 6.26
N GLU A 179 -15.81 18.89 7.39
CA GLU A 179 -15.38 20.06 8.16
C GLU A 179 -13.98 19.85 8.74
N ASP A 180 -13.66 18.62 9.16
CA ASP A 180 -12.31 18.27 9.61
C ASP A 180 -11.31 18.38 8.45
N LEU A 181 -11.67 17.91 7.25
CA LEU A 181 -10.79 17.98 6.08
C LEU A 181 -10.55 19.42 5.62
N ILE A 182 -11.59 20.26 5.64
CA ILE A 182 -11.47 21.69 5.35
C ILE A 182 -10.48 22.34 6.32
N TYR A 183 -10.66 22.12 7.64
CA TYR A 183 -9.74 22.64 8.65
C TYR A 183 -8.30 22.15 8.42
N LEU A 184 -8.11 20.87 8.12
CA LEU A 184 -6.79 20.29 7.88
C LEU A 184 -6.12 20.85 6.62
N VAL A 185 -6.87 21.17 5.57
CA VAL A 185 -6.34 21.87 4.38
C VAL A 185 -5.96 23.30 4.74
N ASP A 186 -6.87 24.04 5.37
CA ASP A 186 -6.66 25.46 5.70
C ASP A 186 -5.45 25.66 6.60
N GLU A 187 -5.30 24.81 7.62
CA GLU A 187 -4.13 24.87 8.50
C GLU A 187 -2.88 24.30 7.81
N GLY A 188 -3.00 23.18 7.09
CA GLY A 188 -1.85 22.50 6.48
C GLY A 188 -1.15 23.35 5.43
N LEU A 189 -1.91 24.03 4.58
CA LEU A 189 -1.37 24.88 3.51
C LEU A 189 -0.71 26.16 4.04
N LYS A 190 -1.01 26.62 5.26
CA LYS A 190 -0.30 27.74 5.90
C LYS A 190 1.15 27.41 6.27
N TYR A 191 1.43 26.13 6.55
CA TYR A 191 2.72 25.67 7.07
C TYR A 191 3.49 24.79 6.08
N THR A 192 2.98 24.61 4.86
CA THR A 192 3.64 23.82 3.82
C THR A 192 3.80 24.65 2.57
N ASP A 193 4.80 24.34 1.76
CA ASP A 193 5.04 24.98 0.49
C ASP A 193 4.51 24.14 -0.69
N ALA A 194 3.47 23.34 -0.43
CA ALA A 194 2.88 22.40 -1.36
C ALA A 194 2.31 23.09 -2.60
N ASP A 195 2.50 22.48 -3.77
CA ASP A 195 1.87 22.89 -5.03
C ASP A 195 0.63 22.03 -5.37
N LYS A 196 0.36 21.02 -4.55
CA LYS A 196 -0.81 20.15 -4.66
C LYS A 196 -1.31 19.62 -3.32
N VAL A 197 -2.60 19.33 -3.26
CA VAL A 197 -3.20 18.49 -2.21
C VAL A 197 -3.38 17.07 -2.76
N ALA A 198 -2.68 16.10 -2.17
CA ALA A 198 -2.84 14.70 -2.53
C ALA A 198 -3.88 14.04 -1.63
N LEU A 199 -5.01 13.59 -2.20
CA LEU A 199 -6.07 12.91 -1.46
C LEU A 199 -5.69 11.44 -1.27
N ILE A 200 -5.51 11.03 -0.02
CA ILE A 200 -5.02 9.69 0.34
C ILE A 200 -6.17 8.88 0.95
N ALA A 201 -6.57 7.81 0.28
CA ALA A 201 -7.43 6.76 0.82
C ALA A 201 -7.30 5.48 -0.02
N PRO A 202 -7.64 4.30 0.53
CA PRO A 202 -7.74 3.07 -0.27
C PRO A 202 -8.76 3.17 -1.42
N SER A 203 -9.78 4.03 -1.28
CA SER A 203 -10.71 4.37 -2.34
C SER A 203 -11.17 5.82 -2.17
N VAL A 204 -10.62 6.74 -2.96
CA VAL A 204 -10.91 8.17 -2.84
C VAL A 204 -12.33 8.50 -3.31
N GLY A 205 -12.77 7.90 -4.42
CA GLY A 205 -14.09 8.13 -5.00
C GLY A 205 -15.27 7.60 -4.17
N ASP A 206 -15.01 6.76 -3.16
CA ASP A 206 -16.04 6.30 -2.22
C ASP A 206 -16.31 7.31 -1.09
N TYR A 207 -15.54 8.40 -1.02
CA TYR A 207 -15.81 9.46 -0.05
C TYR A 207 -17.05 10.25 -0.45
N LYS A 208 -18.08 10.20 0.40
CA LYS A 208 -19.39 10.81 0.15
C LYS A 208 -19.34 12.28 -0.30
N TYR A 209 -18.41 13.06 0.25
CA TYR A 209 -18.29 14.51 0.01
C TYR A 209 -17.06 14.85 -0.85
N ILE A 210 -16.64 13.95 -1.75
CA ILE A 210 -15.44 14.15 -2.56
C ILE A 210 -15.54 15.37 -3.48
N VAL A 211 -16.72 15.58 -4.10
CA VAL A 211 -16.97 16.74 -4.96
C VAL A 211 -16.92 18.03 -4.14
N ASP A 212 -17.61 18.08 -3.01
CA ASP A 212 -17.62 19.25 -2.12
C ASP A 212 -16.23 19.61 -1.61
N LEU A 213 -15.43 18.61 -1.20
CA LEU A 213 -14.06 18.81 -0.75
C LEU A 213 -13.17 19.35 -1.86
N CYS A 214 -13.23 18.74 -3.05
CA CYS A 214 -12.41 19.17 -4.17
C CYS A 214 -12.82 20.58 -4.64
N GLN A 215 -14.12 20.88 -4.67
CA GLN A 215 -14.63 22.20 -5.04
C GLN A 215 -14.18 23.27 -4.04
N TYR A 216 -14.26 22.99 -2.73
CA TYR A 216 -13.74 23.88 -1.70
C TYR A 216 -12.26 24.20 -1.91
N ILE A 217 -11.43 23.18 -2.17
CA ILE A 217 -9.99 23.38 -2.41
C ILE A 217 -9.78 24.25 -3.66
N LYS A 218 -10.49 23.97 -4.76
CA LYS A 218 -10.37 24.71 -6.03
C LYS A 218 -10.79 26.18 -5.91
N ASP A 219 -11.83 26.47 -5.13
CA ASP A 219 -12.37 27.83 -4.98
C ASP A 219 -11.53 28.71 -4.05
N ASN A 220 -10.91 28.12 -3.03
CA ASN A 220 -10.15 28.85 -2.01
C ASN A 220 -8.64 28.85 -2.25
N TYR A 221 -8.13 27.90 -3.03
CA TYR A 221 -6.70 27.71 -3.25
C TYR A 221 -6.39 27.49 -4.72
N ASN A 222 -5.43 28.25 -5.25
CA ASN A 222 -4.88 28.03 -6.57
C ASN A 222 -3.82 26.90 -6.54
N ILE A 223 -4.26 25.69 -6.23
CA ILE A 223 -3.41 24.52 -5.98
C ILE A 223 -3.97 23.28 -6.69
N GLN A 224 -3.11 22.38 -7.17
CA GLN A 224 -3.58 21.17 -7.86
C GLN A 224 -4.18 20.16 -6.87
N ILE A 225 -5.19 19.40 -7.30
CA ILE A 225 -5.73 18.27 -6.52
C ILE A 225 -5.29 16.96 -7.19
N SER A 226 -4.75 16.03 -6.41
CA SER A 226 -4.26 14.75 -6.92
C SER A 226 -4.81 13.58 -6.09
N PRO A 227 -5.75 12.77 -6.60
CA PRO A 227 -6.20 11.58 -5.90
C PRO A 227 -5.15 10.46 -5.97
N SER A 228 -4.97 9.71 -4.89
CA SER A 228 -4.09 8.53 -4.88
C SER A 228 -4.55 7.42 -5.82
N SER A 229 -5.87 7.27 -5.97
CA SER A 229 -6.51 6.33 -6.89
C SER A 229 -7.98 6.70 -7.11
N LEU A 230 -8.50 6.47 -8.32
CA LEU A 230 -9.93 6.55 -8.63
C LEU A 230 -10.38 5.22 -9.24
N ARG A 231 -11.57 4.75 -8.84
CA ARG A 231 -12.20 3.58 -9.45
C ARG A 231 -13.07 4.02 -10.62
N ALA A 232 -13.20 3.18 -11.64
CA ALA A 232 -14.01 3.48 -12.84
C ALA A 232 -15.44 3.89 -12.49
N ASP A 233 -16.09 3.13 -11.60
CA ASP A 233 -17.48 3.32 -11.16
C ASP A 233 -17.71 4.61 -10.35
N THR A 234 -16.64 5.25 -9.88
CA THR A 234 -16.70 6.51 -9.10
C THR A 234 -16.37 7.76 -9.92
N VAL A 235 -16.01 7.60 -11.20
CA VAL A 235 -15.67 8.72 -12.08
C VAL A 235 -16.96 9.41 -12.54
N SER A 236 -17.11 10.69 -12.21
CA SER A 236 -18.19 11.56 -12.68
C SER A 236 -17.65 12.74 -13.48
N GLU A 237 -18.51 13.36 -14.30
CA GLU A 237 -18.16 14.57 -15.04
C GLU A 237 -17.72 15.71 -14.10
N GLU A 238 -18.49 15.94 -13.04
CA GLU A 238 -18.23 16.97 -12.02
C GLU A 238 -16.85 16.77 -11.38
N LEU A 239 -16.51 15.53 -11.00
CA LEU A 239 -15.22 15.25 -10.38
C LEU A 239 -14.06 15.49 -11.34
N LEU A 240 -14.17 15.09 -12.61
CA LEU A 240 -13.09 15.31 -13.58
C LEU A 240 -12.93 16.80 -13.94
N GLU A 241 -14.00 17.59 -13.95
CA GLU A 241 -13.92 19.06 -14.12
C GLU A 241 -13.16 19.75 -12.98
N ILE A 242 -13.27 19.22 -11.76
CA ILE A 242 -12.59 19.80 -10.60
C ILE A 242 -11.11 19.40 -10.57
N LEU A 243 -10.78 18.15 -10.92
CA LEU A 243 -9.41 17.62 -10.77
C LEU A 243 -8.43 18.06 -11.86
N ASP A 244 -8.90 18.56 -13.01
CA ASP A 244 -8.08 19.00 -14.17
C ASP A 244 -6.93 18.03 -14.52
N ILE A 245 -7.27 16.74 -14.67
CA ILE A 245 -6.29 15.69 -14.94
C ILE A 245 -6.01 15.52 -16.44
N LYS A 246 -4.73 15.37 -16.80
CA LYS A 246 -4.31 15.08 -18.19
C LYS A 246 -4.42 13.60 -18.56
N THR A 247 -4.39 12.72 -17.56
CA THR A 247 -4.41 11.27 -17.73
C THR A 247 -5.39 10.67 -16.72
N LEU A 248 -6.40 9.96 -17.22
CA LEU A 248 -7.28 9.17 -16.37
C LEU A 248 -6.61 7.82 -16.08
N THR A 249 -6.51 7.45 -14.80
CA THR A 249 -6.06 6.12 -14.40
C THR A 249 -7.25 5.26 -14.00
N ILE A 250 -7.38 4.09 -14.61
CA ILE A 250 -8.41 3.10 -14.31
C ILE A 250 -7.72 1.79 -13.94
N ALA A 251 -8.22 1.13 -12.90
CA ALA A 251 -7.73 -0.19 -12.48
C ALA A 251 -8.84 -1.25 -12.60
N PRO A 252 -9.04 -1.82 -13.80
CA PRO A 252 -9.94 -2.96 -13.98
C PRO A 252 -9.45 -4.20 -13.24
N GLU A 253 -8.13 -4.35 -13.05
CA GLU A 253 -7.44 -5.50 -12.46
C GLU A 253 -7.48 -6.78 -13.30
N ALA A 254 -8.60 -7.06 -13.95
CA ALA A 254 -8.77 -8.18 -14.88
C ALA A 254 -9.45 -7.71 -16.18
N GLY A 255 -9.14 -8.40 -17.28
CA GLY A 255 -9.69 -8.10 -18.61
C GLY A 255 -11.18 -8.36 -18.71
N SER A 256 -11.61 -9.53 -18.23
CA SER A 256 -13.01 -9.94 -18.29
C SER A 256 -13.83 -9.55 -17.08
N GLU A 257 -15.12 -9.30 -17.33
CA GLU A 257 -16.08 -9.03 -16.26
C GLU A 257 -16.24 -10.24 -15.34
N ARG A 258 -16.28 -11.45 -15.92
CA ARG A 258 -16.31 -12.72 -15.18
C ARG A 258 -15.19 -12.80 -14.15
N LEU A 259 -13.95 -12.49 -14.53
CA LEU A 259 -12.81 -12.56 -13.62
C LEU A 259 -12.84 -11.42 -12.61
N ARG A 260 -13.28 -10.21 -13.00
CA ARG A 260 -13.52 -9.10 -12.06
C ARG A 260 -14.55 -9.46 -10.98
N ASP A 261 -15.66 -10.07 -11.36
CA ASP A 261 -16.68 -10.56 -10.43
C ASP A 261 -16.13 -11.62 -9.48
N TYR A 262 -15.39 -12.60 -10.04
CA TYR A 262 -14.79 -13.67 -9.24
C TYR A 262 -13.85 -13.13 -8.16
N ILE A 263 -13.01 -12.15 -8.49
CA ILE A 263 -12.07 -11.52 -7.55
C ILE A 263 -12.73 -10.46 -6.65
N GLY A 264 -14.06 -10.27 -6.75
CA GLY A 264 -14.82 -9.30 -5.95
C GLY A 264 -14.52 -7.85 -6.30
N LYS A 265 -14.09 -7.58 -7.54
CA LYS A 265 -13.91 -6.25 -8.09
C LYS A 265 -15.19 -5.87 -8.83
N ASP A 266 -16.11 -5.26 -8.10
CA ASP A 266 -17.42 -4.81 -8.63
C ASP A 266 -17.21 -3.63 -9.62
N ILE A 267 -16.77 -3.90 -10.85
CA ILE A 267 -16.62 -2.96 -11.97
C ILE A 267 -17.07 -3.69 -13.23
N SER A 268 -18.19 -3.27 -13.82
CA SER A 268 -18.68 -3.86 -15.07
C SER A 268 -18.00 -3.24 -16.29
N ASN A 269 -18.20 -3.85 -17.45
CA ASN A 269 -17.79 -3.24 -18.72
C ASN A 269 -18.48 -1.90 -18.97
N GLU A 270 -19.74 -1.73 -18.56
CA GLU A 270 -20.45 -0.46 -18.67
C GLU A 270 -19.85 0.63 -17.78
N ASP A 271 -19.34 0.30 -16.58
CA ASP A 271 -18.65 1.26 -15.71
C ASP A 271 -17.36 1.76 -16.36
N ILE A 272 -16.60 0.84 -16.98
CA ILE A 272 -15.38 1.19 -17.72
C ILE A 272 -15.74 2.07 -18.91
N GLU A 273 -16.74 1.68 -19.71
CA GLU A 273 -17.18 2.44 -20.88
C GLU A 273 -17.67 3.84 -20.49
N ARG A 274 -18.44 3.97 -19.40
CA ARG A 274 -18.88 5.26 -18.87
C ARG A 274 -17.70 6.14 -18.46
N ALA A 275 -16.72 5.59 -17.74
CA ALA A 275 -15.54 6.34 -17.33
C ALA A 275 -14.73 6.83 -18.55
N LEU A 276 -14.59 5.99 -19.58
CA LEU A 276 -13.93 6.36 -20.84
C LEU A 276 -14.73 7.43 -21.60
N TYR A 277 -16.06 7.30 -21.67
CA TYR A 277 -16.92 8.31 -22.30
C TYR A 277 -16.79 9.67 -21.62
N VAL A 278 -16.83 9.70 -20.29
CA VAL A 278 -16.66 10.93 -19.50
C VAL A 278 -15.27 11.54 -19.76
N ALA A 279 -14.22 10.73 -19.80
CA ALA A 279 -12.87 11.21 -20.11
C ALA A 279 -12.74 11.80 -21.51
N GLU A 280 -13.35 11.18 -22.52
CA GLU A 280 -13.38 11.65 -23.90
C GLU A 280 -14.11 13.00 -24.02
N ARG A 281 -15.26 13.13 -23.36
CA ARG A 281 -16.05 14.37 -23.31
C ARG A 281 -15.30 15.54 -22.68
N LYS A 282 -14.44 15.28 -21.67
CA LYS A 282 -13.59 16.29 -21.03
C LYS A 282 -12.26 16.53 -21.76
N GLY A 283 -12.02 15.88 -22.89
CA GLY A 283 -10.81 16.05 -23.68
C GLY A 283 -9.55 15.52 -22.99
N ILE A 284 -9.69 14.50 -22.13
CA ILE A 284 -8.54 13.87 -21.48
C ILE A 284 -7.63 13.23 -22.53
N ASP A 285 -6.35 13.56 -22.41
CA ASP A 285 -5.32 13.34 -23.41
C ASP A 285 -4.80 11.88 -23.42
N GLY A 286 -4.96 11.18 -22.29
CA GLY A 286 -4.55 9.80 -22.14
C GLY A 286 -5.21 8.98 -21.04
N VAL A 287 -5.06 7.67 -21.15
CA VAL A 287 -5.58 6.69 -20.19
C VAL A 287 -4.47 5.73 -19.76
N LYS A 288 -4.41 5.45 -18.45
CA LYS A 288 -3.55 4.42 -17.87
C LYS A 288 -4.40 3.30 -17.30
N LEU A 289 -4.15 2.06 -17.71
CA LEU A 289 -4.84 0.87 -17.24
C LEU A 289 -3.93 0.03 -16.34
N TYR A 290 -4.49 -0.53 -15.27
CA TYR A 290 -3.80 -1.44 -14.36
C TYR A 290 -4.46 -2.82 -14.38
N PHE A 291 -3.65 -3.85 -14.63
CA PHE A 291 -4.06 -5.25 -14.64
C PHE A 291 -3.14 -6.11 -13.78
N MET A 292 -3.69 -7.21 -13.31
CA MET A 292 -2.97 -8.34 -12.75
C MET A 292 -3.12 -9.55 -13.67
N VAL A 293 -2.17 -10.47 -13.62
CA VAL A 293 -2.27 -11.80 -14.25
C VAL A 293 -1.86 -12.89 -13.28
N GLY A 294 -2.20 -14.14 -13.59
CA GLY A 294 -2.01 -15.26 -12.69
C GLY A 294 -3.03 -15.29 -11.55
N LEU A 295 -4.20 -14.69 -11.76
CA LEU A 295 -5.30 -14.72 -10.80
C LEU A 295 -5.92 -16.13 -10.73
N PRO A 296 -6.53 -16.51 -9.59
CA PRO A 296 -7.22 -17.80 -9.51
C PRO A 296 -8.38 -17.86 -10.52
N THR A 297 -8.53 -19.01 -11.18
CA THR A 297 -9.52 -19.26 -12.26
C THR A 297 -9.32 -18.46 -13.56
N GLU A 298 -8.20 -17.76 -13.72
CA GLU A 298 -7.85 -17.06 -14.97
C GLU A 298 -7.70 -18.04 -16.14
N ARG A 299 -8.22 -17.65 -17.30
CA ARG A 299 -8.24 -18.40 -18.56
C ARG A 299 -7.62 -17.58 -19.68
N GLU A 300 -7.29 -18.24 -20.78
CA GLU A 300 -6.74 -17.56 -21.97
C GLU A 300 -7.68 -16.47 -22.50
N GLU A 301 -9.00 -16.67 -22.42
CA GLU A 301 -9.98 -15.67 -22.85
C GLU A 301 -9.89 -14.38 -22.02
N ASP A 302 -9.66 -14.49 -20.70
CA ASP A 302 -9.52 -13.30 -19.84
C ASP A 302 -8.27 -12.48 -20.20
N ILE A 303 -7.20 -13.16 -20.63
CA ILE A 303 -5.97 -12.54 -21.12
C ILE A 303 -6.21 -11.82 -22.45
N GLU A 304 -6.95 -12.43 -23.36
CA GLU A 304 -7.36 -11.77 -24.62
C GLU A 304 -8.25 -10.56 -24.35
N GLU A 305 -9.12 -10.61 -23.35
CA GLU A 305 -9.95 -9.45 -22.95
C GLU A 305 -9.12 -8.27 -22.42
N ILE A 306 -8.00 -8.51 -21.72
CA ILE A 306 -7.04 -7.43 -21.37
C ILE A 306 -6.53 -6.74 -22.64
N ILE A 307 -6.16 -7.54 -23.65
CA ILE A 307 -5.59 -7.04 -24.91
C ILE A 307 -6.65 -6.25 -25.68
N ASN A 308 -7.87 -6.78 -25.80
CA ASN A 308 -8.97 -6.17 -26.54
C ASN A 308 -9.40 -4.86 -25.90
N LEU A 309 -9.64 -4.84 -24.59
CA LEU A 309 -9.99 -3.61 -23.86
C LEU A 309 -8.91 -2.53 -24.06
N SER A 310 -7.63 -2.89 -23.95
CA SER A 310 -6.53 -1.95 -24.14
C SER A 310 -6.47 -1.38 -25.57
N LYS A 311 -6.76 -2.20 -26.59
CA LYS A 311 -6.85 -1.76 -27.99
C LYS A 311 -8.04 -0.84 -28.22
N ASP A 312 -9.18 -1.14 -27.61
CA ASP A 312 -10.39 -0.32 -27.72
C ASP A 312 -10.16 1.07 -27.11
N VAL A 313 -9.54 1.13 -25.92
CA VAL A 313 -9.11 2.39 -25.30
C VAL A 313 -8.13 3.15 -26.22
N LYS A 314 -7.18 2.45 -26.85
CA LYS A 314 -6.21 3.07 -27.78
C LYS A 314 -6.84 3.68 -29.04
N ARG A 315 -7.99 3.17 -29.50
CA ARG A 315 -8.71 3.77 -30.62
C ARG A 315 -9.34 5.12 -30.26
N ARG A 316 -9.65 5.33 -28.98
CA ARG A 316 -10.32 6.54 -28.46
C ARG A 316 -9.33 7.58 -27.93
N PHE A 317 -8.23 7.13 -27.34
CA PHE A 317 -7.27 7.99 -26.66
C PHE A 317 -5.89 7.96 -27.32
N ARG A 318 -5.29 9.15 -27.47
CA ARG A 318 -3.97 9.31 -28.09
C ARG A 318 -2.87 8.60 -27.29
N LYS A 319 -2.82 8.85 -25.98
CA LYS A 319 -1.82 8.29 -25.07
C LYS A 319 -2.45 7.17 -24.24
N VAL A 320 -2.01 5.93 -24.44
CA VAL A 320 -2.45 4.80 -23.63
C VAL A 320 -1.25 4.07 -23.07
N SER A 321 -1.30 3.81 -21.77
CA SER A 321 -0.31 3.00 -21.08
C SER A 321 -0.99 1.92 -20.24
N VAL A 322 -0.33 0.76 -20.15
CA VAL A 322 -0.79 -0.38 -19.38
C VAL A 322 0.29 -0.74 -18.37
N SER A 323 -0.11 -0.92 -17.11
CA SER A 323 0.69 -1.55 -16.07
C SER A 323 0.16 -2.94 -15.81
N ILE A 324 1.01 -3.95 -15.90
CA ILE A 324 0.60 -5.34 -15.74
C ILE A 324 1.58 -6.11 -14.85
N ASN A 325 1.11 -6.64 -13.73
CA ASN A 325 1.98 -7.33 -12.78
C ASN A 325 1.38 -8.68 -12.37
N PRO A 326 2.19 -9.66 -11.93
CA PRO A 326 1.65 -10.90 -11.42
C PRO A 326 0.85 -10.64 -10.14
N PHE A 327 -0.24 -11.38 -9.97
CA PHE A 327 -0.95 -11.46 -8.71
C PHE A 327 -0.02 -12.06 -7.64
N ILE A 328 0.05 -11.41 -6.48
CA ILE A 328 0.77 -11.90 -5.30
C ILE A 328 -0.27 -12.29 -4.25
N PRO A 329 -0.37 -13.58 -3.86
CA PRO A 329 -1.17 -14.04 -2.74
C PRO A 329 -0.71 -13.38 -1.43
N LYS A 330 -1.41 -12.33 -0.99
CA LYS A 330 -1.04 -11.57 0.21
C LYS A 330 -1.70 -12.18 1.46
N PRO A 331 -1.00 -12.18 2.61
CA PRO A 331 -1.62 -12.52 3.90
C PRO A 331 -2.85 -11.66 4.20
N CYS A 332 -3.76 -12.19 5.02
CA CYS A 332 -4.99 -11.49 5.42
C CYS A 332 -5.93 -11.17 4.25
N THR A 333 -5.84 -11.91 3.14
CA THR A 333 -6.76 -11.82 2.00
C THR A 333 -7.50 -13.13 1.81
N GLU A 334 -8.62 -13.13 1.09
CA GLU A 334 -9.35 -14.37 0.78
C GLU A 334 -8.54 -15.31 -0.11
N PHE A 335 -7.57 -14.77 -0.85
CA PHE A 335 -6.65 -15.51 -1.69
C PHE A 335 -5.29 -15.76 -1.02
N GLU A 336 -5.15 -15.64 0.31
CA GLU A 336 -3.84 -15.79 0.98
C GLU A 336 -3.22 -17.19 0.79
N ARG A 337 -4.06 -18.21 0.54
CA ARG A 337 -3.65 -19.60 0.32
C ARG A 337 -3.43 -19.98 -1.14
N GLU A 338 -3.77 -19.10 -2.07
CA GLU A 338 -3.58 -19.35 -3.50
C GLU A 338 -2.08 -19.44 -3.85
N PRO A 339 -1.70 -20.21 -4.88
CA PRO A 339 -0.33 -20.26 -5.33
C PRO A 339 0.03 -18.99 -6.13
N PHE A 340 1.32 -18.64 -6.12
CA PHE A 340 1.85 -17.66 -7.05
C PHE A 340 2.08 -18.31 -8.42
N ASN A 341 1.38 -17.82 -9.45
CA ASN A 341 1.49 -18.39 -10.79
C ASN A 341 2.79 -17.94 -11.49
N MET A 342 3.73 -18.87 -11.66
CA MET A 342 5.01 -18.63 -12.35
C MET A 342 4.86 -18.38 -13.86
N GLU A 343 3.78 -18.85 -14.49
CA GLU A 343 3.46 -18.62 -15.91
C GLU A 343 3.05 -17.18 -16.20
N SER A 344 2.73 -16.40 -15.16
CA SER A 344 2.50 -14.95 -15.26
C SER A 344 3.63 -14.24 -16.01
N LYS A 345 4.87 -14.74 -15.92
CA LYS A 345 6.01 -14.19 -16.68
C LYS A 345 5.80 -14.27 -18.20
N SER A 346 5.37 -15.43 -18.71
CA SER A 346 5.09 -15.62 -20.14
C SER A 346 3.84 -14.87 -20.57
N ILE A 347 2.80 -14.84 -19.73
CA ILE A 347 1.56 -14.10 -19.99
C ILE A 347 1.84 -12.60 -20.13
N ILE A 348 2.60 -11.99 -19.21
CA ILE A 348 3.01 -10.58 -19.29
C ILE A 348 3.75 -10.30 -20.60
N LYS A 349 4.66 -11.20 -21.00
CA LYS A 349 5.43 -11.05 -22.25
C LYS A 349 4.55 -11.16 -23.50
N TYR A 350 3.55 -12.03 -23.45
CA TYR A 350 2.57 -12.17 -24.52
C TYR A 350 1.75 -10.88 -24.68
N ILE A 351 1.17 -10.37 -23.58
CA ILE A 351 0.39 -9.11 -23.57
C ILE A 351 1.27 -7.92 -24.00
N GLU A 352 2.50 -7.81 -23.48
CA GLU A 352 3.46 -6.78 -23.87
C GLU A 352 3.69 -6.76 -25.39
N LYS A 353 3.96 -7.92 -25.99
CA LYS A 353 4.21 -8.06 -27.43
C LYS A 353 2.97 -7.70 -28.25
N SER A 354 1.78 -8.08 -27.78
CA SER A 354 0.51 -7.80 -28.45
C SER A 354 0.16 -6.31 -28.43
N LEU A 355 0.38 -5.63 -27.30
CA LEU A 355 0.04 -4.21 -27.13
C LEU A 355 1.08 -3.26 -27.73
N LYS A 356 2.37 -3.60 -27.70
CA LYS A 356 3.42 -2.79 -28.33
C LYS A 356 3.19 -2.59 -29.83
N LYS A 357 2.66 -3.61 -30.53
CA LYS A 357 2.28 -3.53 -31.95
C LYS A 357 1.20 -2.48 -32.24
N CYS A 358 0.43 -2.10 -31.22
CA CYS A 358 -0.64 -1.10 -31.32
C CYS A 358 -0.21 0.30 -30.82
N GLY A 359 1.08 0.51 -30.52
CA GLY A 359 1.57 1.78 -29.98
C GLY A 359 1.07 2.08 -28.56
N ILE A 360 0.81 1.04 -27.78
CA ILE A 360 0.46 1.12 -26.35
C ILE A 360 1.72 0.87 -25.52
N GLN A 361 2.01 1.76 -24.59
CA GLN A 361 3.13 1.59 -23.67
C GLN A 361 2.78 0.53 -22.62
N VAL A 362 3.65 -0.44 -22.39
CA VAL A 362 3.46 -1.46 -21.35
C VAL A 362 4.58 -1.36 -20.32
N SER A 363 4.21 -1.40 -19.05
CA SER A 363 5.12 -1.35 -17.90
C SER A 363 4.80 -2.50 -16.94
N TYR A 364 5.84 -3.10 -16.38
CA TYR A 364 5.73 -4.17 -15.37
C TYR A 364 7.01 -4.20 -14.55
N GLU A 365 6.89 -4.65 -13.31
CA GLU A 365 8.01 -4.79 -12.41
C GLU A 365 8.91 -5.97 -12.79
N ASN A 366 10.12 -5.96 -12.25
CA ASN A 366 11.00 -7.12 -12.42
C ASN A 366 10.34 -8.37 -11.83
N PHE A 367 10.10 -9.39 -12.67
CA PHE A 367 9.39 -10.60 -12.26
C PHE A 367 10.05 -11.32 -11.07
N ASN A 368 11.38 -11.37 -11.01
CA ASN A 368 12.08 -11.99 -9.89
C ASN A 368 11.88 -11.18 -8.60
N SER A 369 11.78 -9.84 -8.67
CA SER A 369 11.44 -9.02 -7.51
C SER A 369 10.04 -9.33 -7.00
N MET A 370 9.06 -9.58 -7.87
CA MET A 370 7.70 -9.97 -7.46
C MET A 370 7.67 -11.36 -6.82
N VAL A 371 8.44 -12.32 -7.35
CA VAL A 371 8.63 -13.63 -6.71
C VAL A 371 9.23 -13.47 -5.31
N VAL A 372 10.26 -12.64 -5.16
CA VAL A 372 10.85 -12.34 -3.85
C VAL A 372 9.83 -11.67 -2.93
N GLN A 373 9.03 -10.73 -3.42
CA GLN A 373 8.00 -10.09 -2.62
C GLN A 373 6.97 -11.12 -2.10
N CYS A 374 6.56 -12.09 -2.92
CA CYS A 374 5.69 -13.18 -2.50
C CYS A 374 6.33 -13.97 -1.35
N VAL A 375 7.59 -14.39 -1.50
CA VAL A 375 8.38 -15.07 -0.45
C VAL A 375 8.41 -14.24 0.85
N LEU A 376 8.79 -12.96 0.76
CA LEU A 376 8.91 -12.08 1.92
C LEU A 376 7.56 -11.87 2.62
N SER A 377 6.47 -11.74 1.87
CA SER A 377 5.14 -11.56 2.46
C SER A 377 4.60 -12.80 3.15
N ARG A 378 4.97 -14.01 2.70
CA ARG A 378 4.43 -15.28 3.20
C ARG A 378 5.34 -16.00 4.18
N GLY A 379 6.59 -15.57 4.31
CA GLY A 379 7.61 -16.22 5.11
C GLY A 379 7.27 -16.35 6.60
N ASP A 380 7.89 -17.34 7.23
CA ASP A 380 7.87 -17.55 8.68
C ASP A 380 9.09 -16.90 9.34
N ALA A 381 9.30 -17.16 10.62
CA ALA A 381 10.44 -16.64 11.36
C ALA A 381 11.80 -17.17 10.91
N SER A 382 11.86 -18.33 10.23
CA SER A 382 13.12 -18.87 9.69
C SER A 382 13.63 -18.06 8.51
N LEU A 383 12.73 -17.41 7.75
CA LEU A 383 13.09 -16.54 6.64
C LEU A 383 13.97 -15.36 7.10
N GLY A 384 13.82 -14.90 8.35
CA GLY A 384 14.65 -13.84 8.92
C GLY A 384 16.15 -14.15 8.88
N ASP A 385 16.54 -15.40 9.16
CA ASP A 385 17.95 -15.81 9.10
C ASP A 385 18.47 -15.77 7.66
N LEU A 386 17.62 -16.18 6.70
CA LEU A 386 17.97 -16.16 5.28
C LEU A 386 18.07 -14.73 4.73
N ILE A 387 17.21 -13.80 5.18
CA ILE A 387 17.30 -12.37 4.80
C ILE A 387 18.62 -11.78 5.28
N LYS A 388 19.04 -12.14 6.51
CA LYS A 388 20.32 -11.73 7.09
C LYS A 388 21.52 -12.30 6.32
N GLU A 389 21.52 -13.59 6.04
CA GLU A 389 22.61 -14.26 5.31
C GLU A 389 22.70 -13.81 3.84
N TYR A 390 21.55 -13.72 3.16
CA TYR A 390 21.43 -13.35 1.75
C TYR A 390 20.86 -11.95 1.60
N ASN A 391 21.64 -10.94 1.94
CA ASN A 391 21.23 -9.53 2.06
C ASN A 391 20.81 -8.80 0.76
N LYS A 392 20.63 -9.55 -0.34
CA LYS A 392 20.09 -9.04 -1.62
C LYS A 392 18.99 -9.96 -2.13
N PRO A 393 17.89 -9.41 -2.72
CA PRO A 393 16.80 -10.19 -3.30
C PRO A 393 17.25 -11.34 -4.23
N ASN A 394 18.20 -11.05 -5.13
CA ASN A 394 18.70 -12.03 -6.09
C ASN A 394 19.53 -13.16 -5.45
N GLN A 395 20.19 -12.90 -4.32
CA GLN A 395 20.95 -13.92 -3.60
C GLN A 395 19.98 -14.89 -2.91
N LEU A 396 18.99 -14.35 -2.19
CA LEU A 396 17.95 -15.14 -1.54
C LEU A 396 17.22 -16.03 -2.56
N LEU A 397 16.77 -15.45 -3.68
CA LEU A 397 16.06 -16.20 -4.71
C LEU A 397 16.91 -17.35 -5.30
N ARG A 398 18.21 -17.11 -5.54
CA ARG A 398 19.13 -18.16 -6.03
C ARG A 398 19.32 -19.28 -5.01
N PHE A 399 19.45 -18.93 -3.73
CA PHE A 399 19.56 -19.91 -2.66
C PHE A 399 18.31 -20.79 -2.56
N LEU A 400 17.13 -20.18 -2.50
CA LEU A 400 15.85 -20.90 -2.41
C LEU A 400 15.65 -21.86 -3.58
N LYS A 401 16.00 -21.43 -4.81
CA LYS A 401 15.98 -22.31 -6.00
C LYS A 401 16.96 -23.46 -5.89
N LYS A 402 18.21 -23.20 -5.51
CA LYS A 402 19.26 -24.22 -5.38
C LYS A 402 18.92 -25.27 -4.32
N LYS A 403 18.20 -24.87 -3.26
CA LYS A 403 17.80 -25.75 -2.15
C LYS A 403 16.42 -26.40 -2.34
N GLY A 404 15.69 -26.09 -3.41
CA GLY A 404 14.34 -26.61 -3.64
C GLY A 404 13.31 -26.09 -2.63
N LEU A 405 13.56 -24.93 -2.00
CA LEU A 405 12.70 -24.36 -0.95
C LEU A 405 11.69 -23.35 -1.51
N LEU A 406 11.81 -22.96 -2.79
CA LEU A 406 11.00 -21.89 -3.35
C LEU A 406 9.50 -22.23 -3.36
N ASP A 407 9.15 -23.49 -3.63
CA ASP A 407 7.77 -23.94 -3.72
C ASP A 407 7.03 -23.91 -2.38
N MET A 408 7.76 -23.97 -1.26
CA MET A 408 7.17 -23.78 0.08
C MET A 408 6.55 -22.39 0.24
N TYR A 409 7.07 -21.40 -0.47
CA TYR A 409 6.59 -20.02 -0.40
C TYR A 409 5.65 -19.65 -1.54
N LEU A 410 5.74 -20.32 -2.69
CA LEU A 410 4.94 -20.01 -3.88
C LEU A 410 3.74 -20.95 -4.07
N GLY A 411 3.72 -22.13 -3.45
CA GLY A 411 2.65 -23.10 -3.58
C GLY A 411 1.37 -22.71 -2.84
N VAL A 412 0.46 -23.67 -2.65
CA VAL A 412 -0.71 -23.49 -1.78
C VAL A 412 -0.24 -23.49 -0.32
N LEU A 413 -0.72 -22.55 0.50
CA LEU A 413 -0.47 -22.60 1.95
C LEU A 413 -1.51 -23.51 2.61
N GLU A 414 -1.02 -24.44 3.44
CA GLU A 414 -1.86 -25.34 4.25
C GLU A 414 -2.61 -24.62 5.38
#